data_AF-A0A958HMM9-F1
#
_entry.id   AF-A0A958HMM9-F1
#
_cell.length_a   1.000
_cell.length_b   1.000
_cell.length_c   1.000
_cell.angle_alpha   90.00
_cell.angle_beta   90.00
_cell.angle_gamma   90.00
#
_symmetry.space_group_name_H-M   'P 1'
#
loop_
_entity.id
_entity.type
_entity.pdbx_description
1 polymer ?
#
loop_
_entity_poly.entity_id
_entity_poly.type
_entity_poly.pdbx_seq_one_letter_code
_entity_poly.pdbx_strand_id
1 'polypeptide(L)'
;MTVHFQPTVRPEACPALVLNADYRPLSYYPLSLWSWQDAIKAVFLDRVNIVSHYDKTVRSPSFEMRLPSVVSLKTYIKPVRHPAFTRFNVFLRDRFTCQYCGHH
;
A
#
# COMPACT_ATOMS: atom_id res chain seq x y z
N MET A 1 -20.23 -16.91 -24.52
CA MET A 1 -19.61 -16.89 -23.18
C MET A 1 -18.13 -16.62 -23.37
N THR A 2 -17.73 -15.34 -23.48
CA THR A 2 -16.33 -14.94 -23.58
C THR A 2 -15.71 -15.01 -22.19
N VAL A 3 -14.85 -16.00 -21.97
CA VAL A 3 -14.00 -16.08 -20.78
C VAL A 3 -13.01 -14.94 -20.89
N HIS A 4 -13.19 -13.87 -20.13
CA HIS A 4 -12.19 -12.82 -20.00
C HIS A 4 -10.97 -13.43 -19.31
N PHE A 5 -9.99 -13.87 -20.09
CA PHE A 5 -8.68 -14.28 -19.60
C PHE A 5 -7.94 -13.01 -19.18
N GLN A 6 -8.10 -12.62 -17.91
CA GLN A 6 -7.22 -11.62 -17.32
C GLN A 6 -5.80 -12.19 -17.34
N PRO A 7 -4.81 -11.47 -17.90
CA PRO A 7 -3.43 -11.91 -17.85
C PRO A 7 -3.09 -12.18 -16.39
N THR A 8 -2.53 -13.36 -16.11
CA THR A 8 -2.29 -13.84 -14.75
C THR A 8 -1.21 -13.00 -14.08
N VAL A 9 -1.56 -11.81 -13.58
CA VAL A 9 -0.68 -11.00 -12.73
C VAL A 9 -0.35 -11.87 -11.54
N ARG A 10 0.93 -12.18 -11.31
CA ARG A 10 1.35 -13.05 -10.21
C ARG A 10 0.95 -12.42 -8.86
N PRO A 11 0.51 -13.19 -7.84
CA PRO A 11 0.13 -12.62 -6.55
C PRO A 11 1.25 -11.76 -5.94
N GLU A 12 2.51 -12.15 -6.17
CA GLU A 12 3.71 -11.45 -5.71
C GLU A 12 3.83 -10.02 -6.27
N ALA A 13 3.16 -9.72 -7.38
CA ALA A 13 3.10 -8.39 -7.99
C ALA A 13 1.89 -7.56 -7.52
N CYS A 14 1.19 -7.99 -6.46
CA CYS A 14 0.00 -7.34 -5.91
C CYS A 14 0.23 -6.85 -4.46
N PRO A 15 1.19 -5.94 -4.18
CA PRO A 15 1.41 -5.41 -2.84
C PRO A 15 0.23 -4.54 -2.38
N ALA A 16 -0.14 -4.59 -1.11
CA ALA A 16 -1.21 -3.74 -0.57
C ALA A 16 -0.65 -2.43 -0.03
N LEU A 17 -1.26 -1.29 -0.39
CA LEU A 17 -0.99 -0.01 0.27
C LEU A 17 -1.60 0.00 1.67
N VAL A 18 -0.80 0.37 2.66
CA VAL A 18 -1.20 0.42 4.06
C VAL A 18 -1.36 1.87 4.50
N LEU A 19 -2.59 2.20 4.87
CA LEU A 19 -2.97 3.50 5.40
C LEU A 19 -3.11 3.42 6.92
N ASN A 20 -3.01 4.58 7.55
CA ASN A 20 -3.33 4.74 8.96
C ASN A 20 -4.85 4.66 9.20
N ALA A 21 -5.27 4.68 10.47
CA ALA A 21 -6.69 4.57 10.84
C ALA A 21 -7.55 5.77 10.40
N ASP A 22 -6.93 6.91 10.09
CA ASP A 22 -7.56 8.09 9.50
C ASP A 22 -7.49 8.10 7.96
N TYR A 23 -7.15 6.97 7.35
CA TYR A 23 -7.02 6.79 5.90
C TYR A 23 -5.92 7.66 5.25
N ARG A 24 -4.98 8.18 6.03
CA ARG A 24 -3.80 8.90 5.54
C ARG A 24 -2.59 7.98 5.37
N PRO A 25 -1.61 8.33 4.52
CA PRO A 25 -0.40 7.53 4.36
C PRO A 25 0.38 7.39 5.66
N LEU A 26 0.87 6.17 5.96
CA LEU A 26 1.79 5.93 7.09
C LEU A 26 3.20 6.47 6.83
N SER A 27 3.59 6.58 5.56
CA SER A 27 4.90 7.10 5.13
C SER A 27 4.74 7.86 3.83
N TYR A 28 5.46 8.98 3.70
CA TYR A 28 5.46 9.79 2.46
C TYR A 28 6.33 9.14 1.38
N TYR A 29 7.51 8.63 1.73
CA TYR A 29 8.38 7.89 0.83
C TYR A 29 9.38 7.00 1.61
N PRO A 30 9.55 5.72 1.24
CA PRO A 30 8.69 4.99 0.32
C PRO A 30 7.27 4.84 0.89
N LEU A 31 6.30 4.57 0.02
CA LEU A 31 4.96 4.24 0.49
C LEU A 31 5.00 2.98 1.35
N SER A 32 4.15 2.94 2.37
CA SER A 32 4.00 1.76 3.22
C SER A 32 3.25 0.67 2.47
N LEU A 33 4.00 -0.27 1.89
CA LEU A 33 3.47 -1.42 1.17
C LEU A 33 3.65 -2.69 1.99
N TRP A 34 2.63 -3.54 1.97
CA TRP A 34 2.70 -4.91 2.48
C TRP A 34 2.68 -5.92 1.34
N SER A 35 3.29 -7.08 1.57
CA SER A 35 3.07 -8.22 0.69
C SER A 35 1.59 -8.62 0.70
N TRP A 36 1.13 -9.30 -0.35
CA TRP A 36 -0.25 -9.79 -0.40
C TRP A 36 -0.54 -10.77 0.76
N GLN A 37 0.46 -11.56 1.17
CA GLN A 37 0.35 -12.49 2.30
C GLN A 37 0.16 -11.75 3.63
N ASP A 38 0.94 -10.70 3.89
CA ASP A 38 0.83 -9.89 5.11
C ASP A 38 -0.51 -9.17 5.18
N ALA A 39 -0.99 -8.66 4.05
CA ALA A 39 -2.29 -8.00 3.95
C ALA A 39 -3.43 -8.98 4.27
N ILE A 40 -3.42 -10.19 3.69
CA ILE A 40 -4.40 -11.24 4.02
C ILE A 40 -4.32 -11.61 5.49
N LYS A 41 -3.12 -11.86 6.01
CA LYS A 41 -2.93 -12.20 7.43
C LYS A 41 -3.52 -11.13 8.34
N ALA A 42 -3.35 -9.86 8.00
CA ALA A 42 -3.92 -8.76 8.76
C ALA A 42 -5.46 -8.70 8.67
N VAL A 43 -6.05 -9.04 7.52
CA VAL A 43 -7.51 -9.15 7.35
C VAL A 43 -8.07 -10.28 8.21
N PHE A 44 -7.47 -11.47 8.19
CA PHE A 44 -7.91 -12.60 9.00
C PHE A 44 -7.75 -12.38 10.51
N LEU A 45 -6.72 -11.61 10.91
CA LEU A 45 -6.54 -11.19 12.30
C LEU A 45 -7.43 -9.99 12.70
N ASP A 46 -8.30 -9.53 11.80
CA ASP A 46 -9.20 -8.41 12.00
C ASP A 46 -8.50 -7.09 12.39
N ARG A 47 -7.25 -6.90 11.95
CA ARG A 47 -6.41 -5.73 12.32
C ARG A 47 -6.54 -4.55 11.37
N VAL A 48 -7.18 -4.76 10.22
CA VAL A 48 -7.32 -3.75 9.15
C VAL A 48 -8.73 -3.75 8.57
N ASN A 49 -9.13 -2.61 8.02
CA ASN A 49 -10.28 -2.52 7.13
C ASN A 49 -9.78 -2.60 5.68
N ILE A 50 -10.50 -3.30 4.82
CA ILE A 50 -10.20 -3.33 3.39
C ILE A 50 -10.85 -2.12 2.73
N VAL A 51 -10.05 -1.33 2.02
CA VAL A 51 -10.49 -0.10 1.33
C VAL A 51 -10.70 -0.37 -0.15
N SER A 52 -9.84 -1.18 -0.75
CA SER A 52 -9.91 -1.54 -2.17
C SER A 52 -9.33 -2.92 -2.41
N HIS A 53 -9.73 -3.54 -3.51
CA HIS A 53 -9.27 -4.85 -3.96
C HIS A 53 -8.60 -4.78 -5.33
N TYR A 54 -7.71 -5.73 -5.59
CA TYR A 54 -7.32 -6.09 -6.94
C TYR A 54 -8.42 -6.92 -7.63
N ASP A 55 -8.41 -6.98 -8.96
CA ASP A 55 -9.18 -7.96 -9.74
C ASP A 55 -8.45 -9.31 -9.78
N LYS A 56 -7.95 -9.75 -8.62
CA LYS A 56 -7.29 -11.04 -8.47
C LYS A 56 -7.80 -11.74 -7.22
N THR A 57 -8.19 -12.99 -7.37
CA THR A 57 -8.72 -13.82 -6.29
C THR A 57 -7.68 -14.83 -5.85
N VAL A 58 -7.57 -15.03 -4.54
CA VAL A 58 -6.85 -16.14 -3.91
C VAL A 58 -7.83 -17.13 -3.33
N ARG A 59 -7.47 -18.40 -3.35
CA ARG A 59 -8.36 -19.51 -3.01
C ARG A 59 -7.64 -20.53 -2.14
N SER A 60 -8.36 -21.08 -1.17
CA SER A 60 -8.09 -22.38 -0.56
C SER A 60 -9.16 -23.38 -1.06
N PRO A 61 -9.07 -24.67 -0.74
CA PRO A 61 -10.10 -25.64 -1.11
C PRO A 61 -11.51 -25.29 -0.62
N SER A 62 -11.64 -24.50 0.45
CA SER A 62 -12.91 -24.18 1.11
C SER A 62 -13.23 -22.68 1.20
N PHE A 63 -12.36 -21.82 0.67
CA PHE A 63 -12.50 -20.37 0.82
C PHE A 63 -11.96 -19.61 -0.38
N GLU A 64 -12.57 -18.49 -0.74
CA GLU A 64 -12.03 -17.56 -1.72
C GLU A 64 -12.20 -16.11 -1.30
N MET A 65 -11.23 -15.27 -1.65
CA MET A 65 -11.32 -13.83 -1.47
C MET A 65 -10.53 -13.06 -2.53
N ARG A 66 -10.95 -11.83 -2.81
CA ARG A 66 -10.18 -10.90 -3.64
C ARG A 66 -9.00 -10.34 -2.84
N LEU A 67 -7.84 -10.26 -3.47
CA LEU A 67 -6.65 -9.66 -2.88
C LEU A 67 -6.92 -8.20 -2.52
N PRO A 68 -6.62 -7.76 -1.29
CA PRO A 68 -6.70 -6.35 -0.94
C PRO A 68 -5.59 -5.57 -1.65
N SER A 69 -5.95 -4.44 -2.28
CA SER A 69 -4.99 -3.50 -2.87
C SER A 69 -4.71 -2.30 -1.98
N VAL A 70 -5.66 -1.93 -1.12
CA VAL A 70 -5.51 -0.87 -0.12
C VAL A 70 -6.19 -1.30 1.17
N VAL A 71 -5.49 -1.16 2.30
CA VAL A 71 -6.00 -1.43 3.64
C VAL A 71 -5.75 -0.25 4.56
N SER A 72 -6.61 -0.04 5.55
CA SER A 72 -6.39 0.93 6.63
C SER A 72 -6.26 0.21 7.97
N LEU A 73 -5.29 0.59 8.79
CA LEU A 73 -5.17 0.07 10.16
C LEU A 73 -6.43 0.41 10.97
N LYS A 74 -6.85 -0.47 11.90
CA LYS A 74 -7.90 -0.11 12.86
C LYS A 74 -7.38 0.74 14.02
N THR A 75 -6.09 0.61 14.34
CA THR A 75 -5.44 1.38 15.41
C THR A 75 -4.67 2.54 14.82
N TYR A 76 -4.87 3.74 15.36
CA TYR A 76 -4.18 4.93 14.92
C TYR A 76 -2.70 4.92 15.34
N ILE A 77 -1.81 5.07 14.36
CA ILE A 77 -0.38 5.29 14.58
C ILE A 77 -0.09 6.79 14.52
N LYS A 78 0.52 7.35 15.56
CA LYS A 78 0.88 8.77 15.60
C LYS A 78 2.12 9.03 14.71
N PRO A 79 2.02 9.85 13.65
CA PRO A 79 3.17 10.17 12.81
C PRO A 79 4.22 11.00 13.56
N VAL A 80 5.49 10.85 13.17
CA VAL A 80 6.58 11.69 13.67
C VAL A 80 6.37 13.11 13.17
N ARG A 81 6.39 14.10 14.08
CA ARG A 81 6.12 15.51 13.76
C ARG A 81 7.32 16.25 13.19
N HIS A 82 8.53 15.74 13.39
CA HIS A 82 9.78 16.41 13.01
C HIS A 82 10.50 15.60 11.93
N PRO A 83 10.50 16.05 10.66
CA PRO A 83 11.27 15.38 9.62
C PRO A 83 12.77 15.55 9.88
N ALA A 84 13.56 14.53 9.55
CA ALA A 84 15.01 14.65 9.58
C ALA A 84 15.50 15.59 8.47
N PHE A 85 16.41 16.51 8.77
CA PHE A 85 17.02 17.39 7.78
C PHE A 85 18.16 16.68 7.04
N THR A 86 17.79 15.79 6.12
CA THR A 86 18.72 15.09 5.25
C THR A 86 18.63 15.64 3.82
N ARG A 87 19.70 15.50 3.03
CA ARG A 87 19.68 15.85 1.60
C ARG A 87 18.52 15.17 0.87
N PHE A 88 18.25 13.91 1.22
CA PHE A 88 17.13 13.14 0.68
C PHE A 88 15.78 13.80 0.99
N ASN A 89 15.53 14.20 2.24
CA ASN A 89 14.26 14.84 2.62
C ASN A 89 14.08 16.24 2.03
N VAL A 90 15.17 16.98 1.80
CA VAL A 90 15.13 18.24 1.05
C VAL A 90 14.69 17.99 -0.39
N PHE A 91 15.30 17.01 -1.07
CA PHE A 91 14.85 16.64 -2.41
C PHE A 91 13.41 16.11 -2.42
N LEU A 92 13.01 15.32 -1.43
CA LEU A 92 11.63 14.84 -1.33
C LEU A 92 10.62 16.00 -1.21
N ARG A 93 10.91 17.01 -0.38
CA ARG A 93 10.11 18.26 -0.29
C ARG A 93 10.00 18.94 -1.65
N ASP A 94 11.09 18.96 -2.38
CA ASP A 94 11.25 19.66 -3.66
C ASP A 94 10.86 18.80 -4.88
N ARG A 95 10.17 17.67 -4.66
CA ARG A 95 9.78 16.70 -5.70
C ARG A 95 10.95 16.27 -6.59
N PHE A 96 12.11 16.07 -5.96
CA PHE A 96 13.37 15.73 -6.61
C PHE A 96 13.82 16.73 -7.69
N THR A 97 13.33 17.97 -7.64
CA THR A 97 13.66 19.03 -8.61
C THR A 97 14.57 20.07 -7.97
N CYS A 98 15.68 20.43 -8.61
CA CYS A 98 16.55 21.49 -8.11
C CYS A 98 15.80 22.83 -8.03
N GLN A 99 15.72 23.44 -6.85
CA GLN A 99 14.98 24.70 -6.64
C GLN A 99 15.68 25.94 -7.23
N TYR A 100 16.95 25.83 -7.63
CA TYR A 100 17.69 26.94 -8.23
C TYR A 100 17.57 26.96 -9.76
N CYS A 101 17.73 25.80 -10.40
CA CYS A 101 17.75 25.72 -11.87
C CYS A 101 16.54 25.00 -12.47
N GLY A 102 15.70 24.34 -11.67
CA GLY A 102 14.49 23.65 -12.15
C GLY A 102 14.74 22.34 -12.90
N HIS A 103 15.97 21.81 -12.93
CA HIS A 103 16.34 20.56 -13.61
C HIS A 103 16.67 19.43 -12.63
N HIS A 104 16.70 18.18 -13.14
CA HIS A 104 17.04 16.94 -12.42
C HIS A 104 18.51 16.56 -12.60
#